data_AF-A0A396IB75-F1
#
_entry.id   AF-A0A396IB75-F1
#
_cell.length_a   1.000
_cell.length_b   1.000
_cell.length_c   1.000
_cell.angle_alpha   90.00
_cell.angle_beta   90.00
_cell.angle_gamma   90.00
#
_symmetry.space_group_name_H-M   'P 1'
#
loop_
_entity.id
_entity.type
_entity.pdbx_description
1 polymer ?
#
loop_
_entity_poly.entity_id
_entity_poly.type
_entity_poly.pdbx_seq_one_letter_code
_entity_poly.pdbx_strand_id
1 'polypeptide(L)'
;MNEIVDNIHLHKSGRWDLIWNIKSPPKIKNLLWRVSGLFRFPTRAQRSSRGVSCPTECVICRNNYEDIIHVLLECLSAVQVWHAVNLWDKIDRQQLTPIQSENFAAILWSLWEHRNLKLWQQTNETNVQVIERAK
;
A
#
# COMPACT_ATOMS: atom_id res chain seq x y z
N MET A 1 4.06 -15.64 -38.77
CA MET A 1 2.74 -15.62 -38.15
C MET A 1 2.99 -15.75 -36.66
N ASN A 2 2.92 -14.65 -35.90
CA ASN A 2 3.24 -14.69 -34.48
C ASN A 2 2.05 -15.32 -33.76
N GLU A 3 2.22 -16.51 -33.19
CA GLU A 3 1.26 -17.07 -32.24
C GLU A 3 1.08 -16.05 -31.12
N ILE A 4 -0.13 -15.49 -31.02
CA ILE A 4 -0.50 -14.69 -29.86
C ILE A 4 -0.64 -15.69 -28.72
N VAL A 5 0.33 -15.68 -27.81
CA VAL A 5 0.31 -16.52 -26.61
C VAL A 5 -0.95 -16.21 -25.81
N ASP A 6 -1.77 -17.23 -25.60
CA ASP A 6 -2.98 -17.13 -24.80
C ASP A 6 -2.63 -16.94 -23.32
N ASN A 7 -2.96 -15.76 -22.79
CA ASN A 7 -2.69 -15.36 -21.42
C ASN A 7 -3.93 -15.45 -20.50
N ILE A 8 -5.00 -16.15 -20.92
CA ILE A 8 -6.23 -16.28 -20.12
C ILE A 8 -5.93 -16.82 -18.71
N HIS A 9 -5.00 -17.76 -18.57
CA HIS A 9 -4.60 -18.34 -17.28
C HIS A 9 -3.94 -17.33 -16.31
N LEU A 10 -3.48 -16.18 -16.82
CA LEU A 10 -2.92 -15.08 -16.02
C LEU A 10 -3.98 -14.05 -15.60
N HIS A 11 -5.20 -14.11 -16.16
CA HIS A 11 -6.27 -13.20 -15.80
C HIS A 11 -6.69 -13.43 -14.35
N LYS A 12 -6.57 -12.38 -13.54
CA LYS A 12 -7.16 -12.34 -12.20
C LYS A 12 -8.49 -11.62 -12.26
N SER A 13 -9.53 -12.24 -11.71
CA SER A 13 -10.80 -11.57 -11.48
C SER A 13 -10.58 -10.41 -10.51
N GLY A 14 -11.20 -9.26 -10.81
CA GLY A 14 -11.04 -8.06 -10.00
C GLY A 14 -11.68 -6.85 -10.67
N ARG A 15 -12.05 -5.88 -9.85
CA ARG A 15 -12.59 -4.58 -10.31
C ARG A 15 -11.43 -3.63 -10.66
N TRP A 16 -10.66 -3.99 -11.69
CA TRP A 16 -9.48 -3.23 -12.10
C TRP A 16 -9.82 -1.83 -12.60
N ASP A 17 -11.01 -1.66 -13.16
CA ASP A 17 -11.59 -0.38 -13.55
C ASP A 17 -11.56 0.65 -12.40
N LEU A 18 -11.83 0.22 -11.16
CA LEU A 18 -11.76 1.08 -9.99
C LEU A 18 -10.36 1.67 -9.78
N ILE A 19 -9.31 0.87 -9.98
CA ILE A 19 -7.92 1.31 -9.78
C ILE A 19 -7.50 2.25 -10.90
N TRP A 20 -7.82 1.89 -12.15
CA TRP A 20 -7.35 2.62 -13.31
C TRP A 20 -8.12 3.92 -13.57
N ASN A 21 -9.37 4.04 -13.09
CA ASN A 21 -10.18 5.25 -13.21
C ASN A 21 -9.95 6.30 -12.11
N ILE A 22 -9.23 5.97 -11.03
CA ILE A 22 -8.87 6.94 -9.99
C ILE A 22 -8.03 8.09 -10.59
N LYS A 23 -8.31 9.34 -10.21
CA LYS A 23 -7.48 10.49 -10.61
C LYS A 23 -6.25 10.58 -9.70
N SER A 24 -5.26 9.73 -9.96
CA SER A 24 -4.00 9.73 -9.23
C SER A 24 -2.82 9.47 -10.17
N PRO A 25 -1.59 9.86 -9.75
CA PRO A 25 -0.38 9.59 -10.53
C PRO A 25 -0.21 8.09 -10.84
N PRO A 26 0.41 7.72 -11.98
CA PRO A 26 0.62 6.33 -12.38
C PRO A 26 1.30 5.46 -11.31
N LYS A 27 2.22 6.02 -10.53
CA LYS A 27 2.90 5.32 -9.42
C LYS A 27 1.93 4.82 -8.35
N ILE A 28 0.87 5.58 -8.07
CA ILE A 28 -0.15 5.23 -7.07
C ILE A 28 -1.05 4.12 -7.61
N LYS A 29 -1.48 4.22 -8.87
CA LYS A 29 -2.24 3.15 -9.54
C LYS A 29 -1.45 1.83 -9.57
N ASN A 30 -0.16 1.90 -9.84
CA ASN A 30 0.71 0.72 -9.83
C ASN A 30 0.81 0.09 -8.43
N LEU A 31 0.96 0.91 -7.38
CA LEU A 31 0.91 0.46 -5.99
C LEU A 31 -0.42 -0.26 -5.69
N LEU A 32 -1.57 0.38 -5.99
CA LEU A 32 -2.89 -0.21 -5.75
C LEU A 32 -3.04 -1.55 -6.45
N TRP A 33 -2.69 -1.63 -7.74
CA TRP A 33 -2.76 -2.87 -8.49
C TRP A 33 -1.92 -4.00 -7.86
N ARG A 34 -0.71 -3.69 -7.39
CA ARG A 34 0.16 -4.66 -6.71
C ARG A 34 -0.41 -5.13 -5.37
N VAL A 35 -1.02 -4.22 -4.60
CA VAL A 35 -1.70 -4.55 -3.32
C VAL A 35 -2.92 -5.43 -3.58
N SER A 36 -3.77 -5.08 -4.54
CA SER A 36 -5.02 -5.79 -4.81
C SER A 36 -4.84 -7.14 -5.51
N GLY A 37 -3.81 -7.29 -6.36
CA GLY A 37 -3.73 -8.44 -7.26
C GLY A 37 -2.74 -9.52 -6.88
N LEU A 38 -1.64 -9.19 -6.18
CA LEU A 38 -0.46 -10.06 -6.23
C LEU A 38 0.14 -10.45 -4.89
N PHE A 39 -0.15 -9.77 -3.77
CA PHE A 39 0.53 -9.93 -2.47
C PHE A 39 2.07 -9.96 -2.52
N ARG A 40 2.69 -9.70 -3.68
CA ARG A 40 4.14 -9.72 -3.94
C ARG A 40 4.75 -8.35 -3.67
N PHE A 41 4.38 -7.76 -2.55
CA PHE A 41 4.92 -6.50 -2.08
C PHE A 41 6.27 -6.73 -1.40
N PRO A 42 7.29 -5.86 -1.56
CA PRO A 42 8.61 -6.06 -0.95
C PRO A 42 8.60 -5.72 0.56
N THR A 43 7.69 -6.35 1.30
CA THR A 43 7.66 -6.38 2.76
C THR A 43 8.76 -7.29 3.28
N ARG A 44 9.18 -7.12 4.54
CA ARG A 44 10.16 -8.03 5.16
C ARG A 44 9.65 -9.46 5.19
N ALA A 45 8.36 -9.67 5.44
CA ALA A 45 7.72 -10.98 5.35
C ALA A 45 7.96 -11.68 4.00
N GLN A 46 7.71 -10.94 2.90
CA GLN A 46 7.82 -11.49 1.56
C GLN A 46 9.27 -11.67 1.10
N ARG A 47 10.20 -10.89 1.66
CA ARG A 47 11.65 -11.06 1.45
C ARG A 47 12.16 -12.30 2.20
N SER A 48 11.78 -12.44 3.46
CA SER A 48 12.14 -13.58 4.31
C SER A 48 11.63 -14.90 3.71
N SER A 49 10.39 -14.94 3.20
CA SER A 49 9.83 -16.15 2.57
C SER A 49 10.55 -16.56 1.27
N ARG A 50 11.39 -15.68 0.71
CA ARG A 50 12.25 -15.95 -0.45
C ARG A 50 13.70 -16.22 -0.06
N GLY A 51 13.97 -16.48 1.22
CA GLY A 51 15.30 -16.81 1.73
C GLY A 51 16.22 -15.61 1.94
N VAL A 52 15.72 -14.37 1.87
CA VAL A 52 16.51 -13.19 2.22
C VAL A 52 16.60 -13.08 3.74
N SER A 53 17.81 -13.15 4.29
CA SER A 53 18.04 -12.87 5.71
C SER A 53 17.75 -11.40 6.01
N CYS A 54 16.63 -11.13 6.66
CA CYS A 54 16.27 -9.80 7.15
C CYS A 54 15.38 -9.90 8.40
N PRO A 55 15.36 -8.86 9.25
CA PRO A 55 14.43 -8.81 10.37
C PRO A 55 13.00 -8.91 9.88
N THR A 56 12.12 -9.50 10.68
CA THR A 56 10.71 -9.71 10.32
C THR A 56 9.78 -8.67 10.91
N GLU A 57 10.24 -7.88 11.89
CA GLU A 57 9.44 -6.84 12.52
C GLU A 57 9.22 -5.66 11.57
N CYS A 58 8.13 -4.92 11.78
CA CYS A 58 7.82 -3.70 11.04
C CYS A 58 8.92 -2.65 11.17
N VAL A 59 9.34 -2.09 10.04
CA VAL A 59 10.35 -1.01 10.01
C VAL A 59 9.89 0.23 10.79
N ILE A 60 8.57 0.48 10.80
CA ILE A 60 7.98 1.67 11.43
C ILE A 60 7.76 1.45 12.92
N CYS A 61 6.94 0.48 13.32
CA CYS A 61 6.56 0.30 14.73
C CYS A 61 7.49 -0.63 15.52
N ARG A 62 8.31 -1.45 14.84
CA ARG A 62 9.23 -2.45 15.43
C ARG A 62 8.58 -3.48 16.36
N ASN A 63 7.27 -3.65 16.30
CA ASN A 63 6.53 -4.51 17.22
C ASN A 63 5.99 -5.78 16.57
N ASN A 64 5.30 -5.63 15.43
CA ASN A 64 4.59 -6.72 14.77
C ASN A 64 5.30 -7.16 13.49
N TYR A 65 4.90 -8.33 12.99
CA TYR A 65 5.37 -8.87 11.71
C TYR A 65 5.04 -7.93 10.55
N GLU A 66 6.02 -7.65 9.69
CA GLU A 66 5.85 -6.71 8.58
C GLU A 66 5.31 -7.40 7.33
N ASP A 67 3.98 -7.46 7.21
CA ASP A 67 3.31 -7.69 5.94
C ASP A 67 2.65 -6.41 5.39
N ILE A 68 1.98 -6.55 4.25
CA ILE A 68 1.40 -5.39 3.55
C ILE A 68 0.20 -4.82 4.29
N ILE A 69 -0.58 -5.67 4.96
CA ILE A 69 -1.77 -5.27 5.71
C ILE A 69 -1.31 -4.54 6.97
N HIS A 70 -0.31 -5.07 7.66
CA HIS A 70 0.30 -4.42 8.81
C HIS A 70 0.85 -3.04 8.42
N VAL A 71 1.68 -2.95 7.39
CA VAL A 71 2.30 -1.66 7.00
C VAL A 71 1.26 -0.61 6.62
N LEU A 72 0.18 -0.99 5.94
CA LEU A 72 -0.78 -0.05 5.38
C LEU A 72 -1.99 0.23 6.27
N LEU A 73 -2.39 -0.71 7.14
CA LEU A 73 -3.66 -0.64 7.88
C LEU A 73 -3.53 -0.91 9.38
N GLU A 74 -2.67 -1.82 9.84
CA GLU A 74 -2.67 -2.23 11.26
C GLU A 74 -1.52 -1.63 12.09
N CYS A 75 -0.48 -1.11 11.43
CA CYS A 75 0.62 -0.43 12.09
C CYS A 75 0.07 0.78 12.86
N LEU A 76 0.49 0.96 14.12
CA LEU A 76 0.01 2.06 14.96
C LEU A 76 0.12 3.43 14.28
N SER A 77 1.22 3.67 13.56
CA SER A 77 1.40 4.89 12.75
C SER A 77 0.40 4.98 11.59
N ALA A 78 0.13 3.89 10.90
CA ALA A 78 -0.87 3.85 9.82
C ALA A 78 -2.28 4.12 10.36
N VAL A 79 -2.69 3.44 11.44
CA VAL A 79 -3.97 3.65 12.12
C VAL A 79 -4.15 5.13 12.50
N GLN A 80 -3.13 5.73 13.12
CA GLN A 80 -3.15 7.16 13.48
C GLN A 80 -3.31 8.07 12.26
N VAL A 81 -2.63 7.79 11.14
CA VAL A 81 -2.78 8.54 9.89
C VAL A 81 -4.22 8.45 9.36
N TRP A 82 -4.80 7.24 9.33
CA TRP A 82 -6.17 7.05 8.83
C TRP A 82 -7.24 7.74 9.67
N HIS A 83 -7.07 7.74 11.01
CA HIS A 83 -7.93 8.49 11.90
C HIS A 83 -7.78 10.00 11.69
N ALA A 84 -6.55 10.50 11.55
CA ALA A 84 -6.29 11.93 11.36
C ALA A 84 -6.91 12.49 10.07
N VAL A 85 -7.07 11.68 9.03
CA VAL A 85 -7.72 12.08 7.76
C VAL A 85 -9.21 11.72 7.69
N ASN A 86 -9.82 11.25 8.77
CA ASN A 86 -11.24 10.85 8.85
C ASN A 86 -11.66 9.82 7.78
N LEU A 87 -10.79 8.85 7.51
CA LEU A 87 -11.06 7.75 6.58
C LEU A 87 -11.18 6.38 7.26
N TRP A 88 -10.72 6.21 8.50
CA TRP A 88 -10.70 4.90 9.17
C TRP A 88 -12.05 4.17 9.15
N ASP A 89 -13.12 4.80 9.63
CA ASP A 89 -14.46 4.19 9.69
C ASP A 89 -15.03 3.89 8.29
N LYS A 90 -14.60 4.64 7.27
CA LYS A 90 -15.06 4.48 5.89
C LYS A 90 -14.36 3.33 5.19
N ILE A 91 -13.09 3.11 5.52
CA ILE A 91 -12.30 1.96 5.06
C ILE A 91 -12.91 0.68 5.62
N ASP A 92 -13.20 0.65 6.93
CA ASP A 92 -13.81 -0.49 7.60
C ASP A 92 -15.16 -0.89 6.98
N ARG A 93 -16.01 0.11 6.70
CA ARG A 93 -17.31 -0.08 6.05
C ARG A 93 -17.25 -0.28 4.53
N GLN A 94 -16.06 -0.16 3.93
CA GLN A 94 -15.85 -0.18 2.47
C GLN A 94 -16.72 0.86 1.71
N GLN A 95 -16.95 2.02 2.31
CA GLN A 95 -17.82 3.08 1.78
C GLN A 95 -17.02 4.36 1.52
N LEU A 96 -16.33 4.41 0.38
CA LEU A 96 -15.57 5.57 -0.06
C LEU A 96 -16.26 6.24 -1.26
N THR A 97 -16.44 7.56 -1.21
CA THR A 97 -16.82 8.37 -2.38
C THR A 97 -15.64 8.45 -3.36
N PRO A 98 -15.84 8.85 -4.63
CA PRO A 98 -14.73 8.97 -5.59
C PRO A 98 -13.56 9.84 -5.09
N ILE A 99 -13.86 10.99 -4.47
CA ILE A 99 -12.84 11.88 -3.88
C ILE A 99 -12.14 11.20 -2.70
N GLN A 100 -12.88 10.48 -1.86
CA GLN A 100 -12.28 9.74 -0.75
C GLN A 100 -11.42 8.56 -1.22
N SER A 101 -11.77 7.95 -2.35
CA SER A 101 -10.95 6.90 -2.99
C SER A 101 -9.64 7.46 -3.52
N GLU A 102 -9.63 8.67 -4.08
CA GLU A 102 -8.41 9.38 -4.47
C GLU A 102 -7.52 9.68 -3.25
N ASN A 103 -8.10 10.25 -2.18
CA ASN A 103 -7.38 10.51 -0.93
C ASN A 103 -6.86 9.22 -0.28
N PHE A 104 -7.67 8.16 -0.28
CA PHE A 104 -7.28 6.84 0.22
C PHE A 104 -6.07 6.30 -0.56
N ALA A 105 -6.10 6.38 -1.89
CA ALA A 105 -4.98 5.97 -2.75
C ALA A 105 -3.71 6.78 -2.46
N ALA A 106 -3.84 8.10 -2.29
CA ALA A 106 -2.73 8.98 -1.95
C ALA A 106 -2.11 8.64 -0.59
N ILE A 107 -2.93 8.39 0.44
CA ILE A 107 -2.45 8.02 1.78
C ILE A 107 -1.80 6.64 1.78
N LEU A 108 -2.35 5.64 1.07
CA LEU A 108 -1.70 4.33 0.90
C LEU A 108 -0.29 4.49 0.33
N TRP A 109 -0.14 5.34 -0.70
CA TRP A 109 1.16 5.63 -1.27
C TRP A 109 2.08 6.34 -0.28
N SER A 110 1.59 7.34 0.44
CA SER A 110 2.39 8.06 1.44
C SER A 110 2.86 7.17 2.59
N LEU A 111 2.02 6.25 3.08
CA LEU A 111 2.39 5.26 4.11
C LEU A 111 3.44 4.28 3.59
N TRP A 112 3.28 3.80 2.36
CA TRP A 112 4.26 2.95 1.73
C TRP A 112 5.61 3.67 1.55
N GLU A 113 5.57 4.92 1.09
CA GLU A 113 6.75 5.75 0.92
C GLU A 113 7.43 6.04 2.25
N HIS A 114 6.67 6.36 3.30
CA HIS A 114 7.17 6.55 4.65
C HIS A 114 7.99 5.34 5.13
N ARG A 115 7.47 4.12 4.93
CA ARG A 115 8.18 2.88 5.24
C ARG A 115 9.46 2.75 4.41
N ASN A 116 9.43 3.06 3.12
CA ASN A 116 10.62 2.95 2.26
C ASN A 116 11.70 3.95 2.63
N LEU A 117 11.33 5.20 2.90
CA LEU A 117 12.26 6.24 3.35
C LEU A 117 12.94 5.81 4.64
N LYS A 118 12.18 5.28 5.60
CA LYS A 118 12.73 4.73 6.84
C LYS A 118 13.66 3.54 6.62
N LEU A 119 13.29 2.61 5.72
CA LEU A 119 14.08 1.40 5.47
C LEU A 119 15.38 1.68 4.71
N TRP A 120 15.31 2.51 3.66
CA TRP A 120 16.39 2.66 2.69
C TRP A 120 17.21 3.94 2.88
N GLN A 121 16.59 4.99 3.43
CA GLN A 121 17.22 6.30 3.62
C GLN A 121 17.36 6.66 5.11
N GLN A 122 16.88 5.81 6.02
CA GLN A 122 16.89 6.03 7.48
C GLN A 122 16.18 7.32 7.91
N THR A 123 15.29 7.84 7.06
CA THR A 123 14.54 9.06 7.32
C THR A 123 13.45 8.81 8.37
N ASN A 124 13.39 9.67 9.38
CA ASN A 124 12.37 9.64 10.41
C ASN A 124 11.33 10.70 10.11
N GLU A 125 10.19 10.28 9.56
CA GLU A 125 9.08 11.19 9.34
C GLU A 125 8.01 11.04 10.41
N THR A 126 7.30 12.14 10.65
CA THR A 126 6.11 12.16 11.50
C THR A 126 4.88 11.79 10.67
N ASN A 127 3.83 11.32 11.33
CA ASN A 127 2.53 11.08 10.68
C ASN A 127 1.99 12.33 9.96
N VAL A 128 2.29 13.53 10.47
CA VAL A 128 1.92 14.80 9.82
C VAL A 128 2.57 14.92 8.43
N GLN A 129 3.87 14.64 8.32
CA GLN A 129 4.59 14.67 7.04
C GLN A 129 4.04 13.62 6.06
N VAL A 130 3.63 12.46 6.56
CA VAL A 130 2.96 11.42 5.76
C VAL A 130 1.64 11.93 5.18
N ILE A 131 0.84 12.62 6.00
CA ILE A 131 -0.44 13.21 5.57
C ILE A 131 -0.22 14.35 4.57
N GLU A 132 0.71 15.26 4.83
CA GLU A 132 0.99 16.39 3.93
C GLU A 132 1.47 15.94 2.56
N ARG A 133 2.24 14.83 2.47
CA ARG A 133 2.63 14.24 1.18
C ARG A 133 1.45 13.79 0.31
N ALA A 134 0.33 13.41 0.95
CA ALA A 134 -0.83 12.87 0.26
C ALA A 134 -1.79 13.95 -0.26
N LYS A 135 -1.57 15.22 0.09
CA LYS A 135 -2.33 16.38 -0.43
C LYS A 135 -1.74 16.85 -1.75
#